data_AF-A0A7C5L3T9-F1
#
_entry.id   AF-A0A7C5L3T9-F1
#
_cell.length_a   1.000
_cell.length_b   1.000
_cell.length_c   1.000
_cell.angle_alpha   90.00
_cell.angle_beta   90.00
_cell.angle_gamma   90.00
#
_symmetry.space_group_name_H-M   'P 1'
#
loop_
_entity.id
_entity.type
_entity.pdbx_description
1 polymer ?
#
loop_
_entity_poly.entity_id
_entity_poly.type
_entity_poly.pdbx_seq_one_letter_code
_entity_poly.pdbx_strand_id
1 'polypeptide(L)'
;MEEGRLNELIEDLLREHREFLKILREIEVELSGGVSAETLTKLLNVMKREVEEHALKEEGELAKLAEDRFDPEALVFAHDNIRDRVAELEDLLEDYEKGKRPTEVIKREALSLIKLVRDHFQEEENLFFPLMRGEDLEHLGGD
;
A
#
# COMPACT_ATOMS: atom_id res chain seq x y z
N MET A 1 1.31 -2.61 29.07
CA MET A 1 1.10 -3.86 28.30
C MET A 1 0.67 -3.56 26.88
N GLU A 2 -0.16 -2.54 26.64
CA GLU A 2 -0.61 -2.15 25.29
C GLU A 2 0.50 -1.55 24.43
N GLU A 3 1.38 -0.72 25.00
CA GLU A 3 2.52 -0.13 24.27
C GLU A 3 3.51 -1.17 23.72
N GLY A 4 3.74 -2.27 24.45
CA GLY A 4 4.58 -3.37 23.96
C GLY A 4 3.96 -4.07 22.76
N ARG A 5 2.64 -4.30 22.80
CA ARG A 5 1.88 -4.92 21.70
C ARG A 5 1.80 -4.01 20.48
N LEU A 6 1.61 -2.71 20.68
CA LEU A 6 1.63 -1.73 19.60
C LEU A 6 2.97 -1.75 18.85
N ASN A 7 4.08 -1.74 19.59
CA ASN A 7 5.41 -1.78 18.98
C ASN A 7 5.68 -3.10 18.25
N GLU A 8 5.30 -4.24 18.84
CA GLU A 8 5.41 -5.54 18.16
C GLU A 8 4.59 -5.56 16.86
N LEU A 9 3.35 -5.09 16.89
CA LEU A 9 2.50 -5.02 15.69
C LEU A 9 3.09 -4.12 14.61
N ILE A 10 3.58 -2.92 14.97
CA ILE A 10 4.23 -2.02 14.00
C ILE A 10 5.48 -2.69 13.41
N GLU A 11 6.31 -3.36 14.21
CA GLU A 11 7.49 -4.06 13.68
C GLU A 11 7.11 -5.23 12.75
N ASP A 12 5.94 -5.83 12.94
CA ASP A 12 5.41 -6.87 12.05
C ASP A 12 4.94 -6.25 10.72
N LEU A 13 4.17 -5.16 10.77
CA LEU A 13 3.72 -4.40 9.60
C LEU A 13 4.90 -3.86 8.77
N LEU A 14 5.93 -3.33 9.42
CA LEU A 14 7.18 -2.88 8.78
C LEU A 14 7.92 -4.01 8.03
N ARG A 15 7.79 -5.27 8.47
CA ARG A 15 8.36 -6.41 7.74
C ARG A 15 7.52 -6.73 6.51
N GLU A 16 6.20 -6.68 6.65
CA GLU A 16 5.27 -6.86 5.53
C GLU A 16 5.52 -5.81 4.44
N HIS A 17 5.69 -4.53 4.79
CA HIS A 17 6.05 -3.46 3.83
C HIS A 17 7.28 -3.83 3.00
N ARG A 18 8.36 -4.30 3.64
CA ARG A 18 9.60 -4.67 2.94
C ARG A 18 9.39 -5.83 1.98
N GLU A 19 8.58 -6.81 2.38
CA GLU A 19 8.25 -7.96 1.54
C GLU A 19 7.42 -7.53 0.33
N PHE A 20 6.38 -6.72 0.54
CA PHE A 20 5.55 -6.18 -0.53
C PHE A 20 6.35 -5.30 -1.48
N LEU A 21 7.18 -4.38 -0.98
CA LEU A 21 8.02 -3.52 -1.81
C LEU A 21 8.99 -4.32 -2.69
N LYS A 22 9.48 -5.48 -2.22
CA LYS A 22 10.27 -6.38 -3.04
C LYS A 22 9.44 -6.99 -4.17
N ILE A 23 8.25 -7.51 -3.87
CA ILE A 23 7.33 -8.10 -4.86
C ILE A 23 6.92 -7.04 -5.90
N LEU A 24 6.53 -5.85 -5.46
CA LEU A 24 6.14 -4.74 -6.33
C LEU A 24 7.28 -4.29 -7.24
N ARG A 25 8.52 -4.31 -6.75
CA ARG A 25 9.71 -4.02 -7.56
C ARG A 25 9.95 -5.07 -8.64
N GLU A 26 9.73 -6.35 -8.32
CA GLU A 26 9.83 -7.44 -9.32
C GLU A 26 8.79 -7.24 -10.43
N ILE A 27 7.55 -6.92 -10.06
CA ILE A 27 6.46 -6.62 -11.01
C ILE A 27 6.78 -5.37 -11.85
N GLU A 28 7.31 -4.31 -11.23
CA GLU A 28 7.73 -3.09 -11.93
C GLU A 28 8.80 -3.37 -13.01
N VAL A 29 9.75 -4.28 -12.71
CA VAL A 29 10.75 -4.74 -13.68
C VAL A 29 10.11 -5.55 -14.81
N GLU A 30 9.17 -6.46 -14.51
CA GLU A 30 8.42 -7.20 -15.52
C GLU A 30 7.65 -6.25 -16.47
N LEU A 31 6.90 -5.29 -15.91
CA LEU A 31 6.16 -4.27 -16.69
C LEU A 31 7.08 -3.40 -17.56
N SER A 32 8.33 -3.20 -17.13
CA SER A 32 9.34 -2.47 -17.90
C SER A 32 9.83 -3.26 -19.11
N GLY A 33 9.92 -4.60 -19.00
CA GLY A 33 10.28 -5.50 -20.09
C GLY A 33 9.13 -5.77 -21.08
N GLY A 34 7.88 -5.52 -20.67
CA GLY A 34 6.69 -5.60 -21.52
C GLY A 34 5.44 -5.84 -20.68
N VAL A 35 4.29 -5.36 -21.13
CA VAL A 35 3.04 -5.60 -20.40
C VAL A 35 2.37 -6.88 -20.87
N SER A 36 2.08 -7.76 -19.92
CA SER A 36 1.27 -8.96 -20.13
C SER A 36 0.07 -8.95 -19.19
N ALA A 37 -1.02 -9.63 -19.59
CA ALA A 37 -2.17 -9.84 -18.71
C ALA A 37 -1.77 -10.63 -17.45
N GLU A 38 -0.78 -11.51 -17.55
CA GLU A 38 -0.24 -12.29 -16.42
C GLU A 38 0.41 -11.38 -15.37
N THR A 39 1.30 -10.47 -15.78
CA THR A 39 1.96 -9.51 -14.86
C THR A 39 0.94 -8.57 -14.21
N LEU A 40 -0.07 -8.12 -14.95
CA LEU A 40 -1.15 -7.28 -14.42
C LEU A 40 -2.05 -8.05 -13.43
N THR A 41 -2.37 -9.31 -13.74
CA THR A 41 -3.12 -10.19 -12.83
C THR A 41 -2.32 -10.47 -11.56
N LYS A 42 -1.01 -10.68 -11.67
CA LYS A 42 -0.11 -10.83 -10.53
C LYS A 42 -0.14 -9.58 -9.63
N LEU A 43 -0.08 -8.39 -10.21
CA LEU A 43 -0.22 -7.14 -9.47
C LEU A 43 -1.56 -7.05 -8.72
N LEU A 44 -2.68 -7.26 -9.42
CA LEU A 44 -4.00 -7.22 -8.82
C LEU A 44 -4.16 -8.25 -7.70
N ASN A 45 -3.60 -9.45 -7.85
CA ASN A 45 -3.64 -10.48 -6.82
C ASN A 45 -2.87 -10.09 -5.56
N VAL A 46 -1.70 -9.46 -5.68
CA VAL A 46 -0.94 -8.93 -4.54
C VAL A 46 -1.76 -7.86 -3.82
N MET A 47 -2.35 -6.93 -4.58
CA MET A 47 -3.14 -5.84 -4.00
C MET A 47 -4.39 -6.35 -3.27
N LYS A 48 -5.20 -7.20 -3.92
CA LYS A 48 -6.49 -7.67 -3.39
C LYS A 48 -6.36 -8.69 -2.26
N ARG A 49 -5.15 -9.20 -2.00
CA ARG A 49 -4.92 -10.22 -0.98
C ARG A 49 -3.93 -9.74 0.05
N GLU A 50 -2.69 -9.57 -0.35
CA GLU A 50 -1.60 -9.31 0.59
C GLU A 50 -1.70 -7.89 1.16
N VAL A 51 -1.87 -6.88 0.30
CA VAL A 51 -2.03 -5.49 0.73
C VAL A 51 -3.37 -5.25 1.43
N GLU A 52 -4.46 -5.88 0.97
CA GLU A 52 -5.76 -5.77 1.65
C GLU A 52 -5.76 -6.44 3.03
N GLU A 53 -5.19 -7.63 3.17
CA GLU A 53 -5.06 -8.29 4.48
C GLU A 53 -4.21 -7.46 5.45
N HIS A 54 -3.19 -6.76 4.94
CA HIS A 54 -2.39 -5.80 5.68
C HIS A 54 -3.21 -4.59 6.13
N ALA A 55 -3.89 -3.90 5.21
CA ALA A 55 -4.75 -2.76 5.51
C ALA A 55 -5.81 -3.11 6.59
N LEU A 56 -6.41 -4.30 6.53
CA LEU A 56 -7.39 -4.75 7.52
C LEU A 56 -6.78 -4.96 8.93
N LYS A 57 -5.51 -5.36 9.02
CA LYS A 57 -4.80 -5.44 10.31
C LYS A 57 -4.61 -4.05 10.90
N GLU A 58 -4.34 -3.07 10.06
CA GLU A 58 -4.13 -1.68 10.47
C GLU A 58 -5.43 -1.00 10.89
N GLU A 59 -6.46 -1.09 10.04
CA GLU A 59 -7.81 -0.56 10.31
C GLU A 59 -8.48 -1.22 11.52
N GLY A 60 -8.04 -2.42 11.89
CA GLY A 60 -8.53 -3.19 13.01
C GLY A 60 -7.69 -3.04 14.27
N GLU A 61 -6.64 -3.86 14.38
CA GLU A 61 -5.88 -3.99 15.62
C GLU A 61 -4.99 -2.77 15.88
N LEU A 62 -4.30 -2.25 14.86
CA LEU A 62 -3.42 -1.10 15.02
C LEU A 62 -4.21 0.15 15.41
N ALA A 63 -5.28 0.46 14.67
CA ALA A 63 -6.17 1.58 14.93
C ALA A 63 -6.68 1.56 16.38
N LYS A 64 -7.10 0.39 16.87
CA LYS A 64 -7.55 0.24 18.26
C LYS A 64 -6.45 0.46 19.28
N LEU A 65 -5.23 -0.01 19.02
CA LEU A 65 -4.10 0.17 19.93
C LEU A 65 -3.57 1.61 19.97
N ALA A 66 -3.85 2.40 18.94
CA ALA A 66 -3.37 3.77 18.80
C ALA A 66 -4.47 4.84 18.87
N GLU A 67 -5.71 4.49 19.24
CA GLU A 67 -6.89 5.37 19.17
C GLU A 67 -6.73 6.70 19.94
N ASP A 68 -5.94 6.71 21.01
CA ASP A 68 -5.68 7.90 21.83
C ASP A 68 -4.60 8.84 21.24
N ARG A 69 -3.90 8.40 20.20
CA ARG A 69 -2.67 9.07 19.68
C ARG A 69 -2.75 9.40 18.19
N PHE A 70 -3.59 8.69 17.45
CA PHE A 70 -3.68 8.79 16.00
C PHE A 70 -5.14 8.73 15.56
N ASP A 71 -5.49 9.49 14.52
CA ASP A 71 -6.82 9.45 13.93
C ASP A 71 -6.90 8.31 12.90
N PRO A 72 -7.61 7.19 13.21
CA PRO A 72 -7.66 6.05 12.31
C PRO A 72 -8.39 6.34 10.99
N GLU A 73 -9.20 7.41 10.90
CA GLU A 73 -9.86 7.77 9.64
C GLU A 73 -8.85 8.14 8.54
N ALA A 74 -7.66 8.64 8.92
CA ALA A 74 -6.59 8.94 7.96
C ALA A 74 -6.08 7.68 7.24
N LEU A 75 -5.91 6.57 7.98
CA LEU A 75 -5.53 5.27 7.40
C LEU A 75 -6.62 4.74 6.48
N VAL A 76 -7.88 4.70 6.97
CA VAL A 76 -9.02 4.20 6.19
C VAL A 76 -9.15 4.95 4.87
N PHE A 77 -9.03 6.28 4.90
CA PHE A 77 -9.11 7.10 3.70
C PHE A 77 -8.03 6.75 2.66
N ALA A 78 -6.79 6.55 3.12
CA ALA A 78 -5.69 6.18 2.24
C ALA A 78 -5.88 4.78 1.63
N HIS A 79 -6.34 3.82 2.42
CA HIS A 79 -6.66 2.46 1.95
C HIS A 79 -7.82 2.44 0.96
N ASP A 80 -8.88 3.22 1.20
CA ASP A 80 -9.99 3.34 0.26
C ASP A 80 -9.54 3.88 -1.10
N ASN A 81 -8.63 4.85 -1.12
CA ASN A 81 -8.03 5.32 -2.36
C ASN A 81 -7.24 4.21 -3.08
N ILE A 82 -6.48 3.38 -2.36
CA ILE A 82 -5.80 2.22 -2.95
C ILE A 82 -6.84 1.23 -3.52
N ARG A 83 -7.91 0.92 -2.78
CA ARG A 83 -8.99 0.01 -3.20
C ARG A 83 -9.68 0.51 -4.48
N ASP A 84 -9.98 1.79 -4.55
CA ASP A 84 -10.56 2.42 -5.75
C ASP A 84 -9.64 2.27 -6.95
N ARG A 85 -8.33 2.53 -6.77
CA ARG A 85 -7.33 2.39 -7.83
C ARG A 85 -7.10 0.94 -8.27
N VAL A 86 -7.29 -0.03 -7.37
CA VAL A 86 -7.29 -1.46 -7.69
C VAL A 86 -8.50 -1.82 -8.56
N ALA A 87 -9.70 -1.35 -8.19
CA ALA A 87 -10.91 -1.58 -8.97
C ALA A 87 -10.82 -0.99 -10.37
N GLU A 88 -10.32 0.25 -10.49
CA GLU A 88 -10.09 0.90 -11.78
C GLU A 88 -9.10 0.11 -12.66
N LEU A 89 -8.03 -0.44 -12.08
CA LEU A 89 -7.07 -1.24 -12.82
C LEU A 89 -7.65 -2.59 -13.28
N GLU A 90 -8.55 -3.19 -12.49
CA GLU A 90 -9.25 -4.42 -12.84
C GLU A 90 -10.16 -4.22 -14.07
N ASP A 91 -10.93 -3.12 -14.11
CA ASP A 91 -11.74 -2.75 -15.27
C ASP A 91 -10.87 -2.49 -16.52
N LEU A 92 -9.73 -1.81 -16.33
CA LEU A 92 -8.79 -1.54 -17.42
C LEU A 92 -8.12 -2.80 -17.96
N LEU A 93 -7.86 -3.80 -17.11
CA LEU A 93 -7.34 -5.10 -17.53
C LEU A 93 -8.33 -5.81 -18.46
N GLU A 94 -9.61 -5.82 -18.12
CA GLU A 94 -10.64 -6.44 -18.97
C GLU A 94 -10.70 -5.76 -20.36
N ASP A 95 -10.61 -4.43 -20.41
CA ASP A 95 -10.54 -3.69 -21.68
C ASP A 95 -9.25 -3.96 -22.46
N TYR A 96 -8.11 -4.10 -21.77
CA TYR A 96 -6.83 -4.43 -22.38
C TYR A 96 -6.85 -5.82 -23.02
N GLU A 97 -7.37 -6.83 -22.34
CA GLU A 97 -7.51 -8.20 -22.88
C GLU A 97 -8.41 -8.26 -24.12
N LYS A 98 -9.40 -7.37 -24.20
CA LYS A 98 -10.27 -7.20 -25.38
C LYS A 98 -9.65 -6.35 -26.49
N GLY A 99 -8.41 -5.87 -26.32
CA GLY A 99 -7.72 -5.00 -27.28
C GLY A 99 -8.31 -3.58 -27.37
N LYS A 100 -9.13 -3.17 -26.41
CA LYS A 100 -9.78 -1.84 -26.37
C LYS A 100 -8.90 -0.78 -25.72
N ARG A 101 -7.89 -1.18 -24.97
CA ARG A 101 -6.99 -0.27 -24.24
C ARG A 101 -5.56 -0.37 -24.78
N PRO A 102 -4.88 0.76 -25.04
CA PRO A 102 -3.47 0.74 -25.42
C PRO A 102 -2.59 0.22 -24.28
N THR A 103 -1.55 -0.56 -24.63
CA THR A 103 -0.55 -1.08 -23.67
C THR A 103 0.06 0.01 -22.78
N GLU A 104 0.41 1.17 -23.35
CA GLU A 104 1.02 2.27 -22.59
C GLU A 104 0.09 2.86 -21.52
N VAL A 105 -1.23 2.84 -21.77
CA VAL A 105 -2.20 3.35 -20.81
C VAL A 105 -2.26 2.41 -19.61
N ILE A 106 -2.47 1.11 -19.83
CA ILE A 106 -2.56 0.16 -18.71
C ILE A 106 -1.23 0.03 -17.96
N LYS A 107 -0.10 0.14 -18.67
CA LYS A 107 1.24 0.20 -18.04
C LYS A 107 1.33 1.35 -17.05
N ARG A 108 0.94 2.56 -17.49
CA ARG A 108 1.00 3.77 -16.67
C ARG A 108 0.11 3.64 -15.44
N GLU A 109 -1.11 3.13 -15.59
CA GLU A 109 -2.03 2.98 -14.46
C GLU A 109 -1.51 1.93 -13.45
N ALA A 110 -0.96 0.80 -13.93
CA ALA A 110 -0.33 -0.20 -13.06
C ALA A 110 0.87 0.36 -12.29
N LEU A 111 1.76 1.11 -12.96
CA LEU A 111 2.90 1.77 -12.31
C LEU A 111 2.45 2.86 -11.33
N SER A 112 1.36 3.57 -11.64
CA SER A 112 0.78 4.57 -10.73
C SER A 112 0.24 3.94 -9.46
N LEU A 113 -0.39 2.77 -9.55
CA LEU A 113 -0.85 2.01 -8.38
C LEU A 113 0.31 1.52 -7.51
N ILE A 114 1.37 0.98 -8.13
CA ILE A 114 2.60 0.59 -7.42
C ILE A 114 3.20 1.79 -6.67
N LYS A 115 3.25 2.95 -7.32
CA LYS A 115 3.74 4.18 -6.70
C LYS A 115 2.86 4.60 -5.52
N LEU A 116 1.54 4.57 -5.68
CA LEU A 116 0.61 4.95 -4.61
C LEU A 116 0.83 4.11 -3.35
N VAL A 117 0.94 2.79 -3.48
CA VAL A 117 1.18 1.89 -2.33
C VAL A 117 2.55 2.16 -1.69
N ARG A 118 3.59 2.40 -2.51
CA ARG A 118 4.92 2.73 -2.00
C ARG A 118 4.93 4.04 -1.21
N ASP A 119 4.26 5.07 -1.74
CA ASP A 119 4.17 6.37 -1.08
C ASP A 119 3.37 6.26 0.23
N HIS A 120 2.29 5.47 0.22
CA HIS A 120 1.48 5.18 1.41
C HIS A 120 2.31 4.50 2.51
N PHE A 121 3.04 3.43 2.20
CA PHE A 121 3.95 2.80 3.17
C PHE A 121 5.01 3.78 3.69
N GLN A 122 5.53 4.67 2.84
CA GLN A 122 6.48 5.69 3.30
C GLN A 122 5.83 6.69 4.25
N GLU A 123 4.58 7.08 4.01
CA GLU A 123 3.84 7.95 4.91
C GLU A 123 3.60 7.27 6.26
N GLU A 124 3.17 6.01 6.26
CA GLU A 124 3.02 5.24 7.49
C GLU A 124 4.32 5.13 8.29
N GLU A 125 5.41 4.75 7.63
CA GLU A 125 6.71 4.53 8.27
C GLU A 125 7.30 5.81 8.86
N ASN A 126 7.14 6.94 8.17
CA ASN A 126 7.80 8.20 8.55
C ASN A 126 6.89 9.13 9.36
N LEU A 127 5.58 8.95 9.30
CA LEU A 127 4.61 9.85 9.91
C LEU A 127 3.66 9.11 10.84
N PHE A 128 2.89 8.14 10.34
CA PHE A 128 1.80 7.55 11.14
C PHE A 128 2.31 6.68 12.28
N PHE A 129 3.22 5.74 12.02
CA PHE A 129 3.76 4.87 13.06
C PHE A 129 4.52 5.64 14.14
N PRO A 130 5.37 6.64 13.83
CA PRO A 130 5.94 7.52 14.85
C PRO A 130 4.87 8.23 15.69
N LEU A 131 3.82 8.78 15.07
CA LEU A 131 2.71 9.41 15.81
C LEU A 131 1.98 8.43 16.74
N MET A 132 1.68 7.23 16.26
CA MET A 132 1.06 6.16 17.08
C MET A 132 1.95 5.76 18.26
N ARG A 133 3.29 5.79 18.07
CA ARG A 133 4.26 5.57 19.15
C ARG A 133 4.37 6.75 20.11
N GLY A 134 3.81 7.91 19.76
CA GLY A 134 3.92 9.14 20.54
C GLY A 134 5.28 9.82 20.39
N GLU A 135 5.97 9.60 19.27
CA GLU A 135 7.22 10.25 18.94
C GLU A 135 6.97 11.72 18.57
N ASP A 136 7.85 12.60 19.00
CA ASP A 136 7.76 14.03 18.71
C ASP A 136 8.30 14.31 17.30
N LEU A 137 7.38 14.64 16.37
CA LEU A 137 7.72 14.91 14.97
C LEU A 137 8.41 16.26 14.75
N GLU A 138 8.52 17.13 15.78
CA GLU A 138 9.16 18.46 15.65
C GLU A 138 10.63 18.39 15.19
N HIS A 139 11.26 17.21 15.21
CA HIS A 139 12.64 16.99 14.78
C HIS A 139 12.81 16.41 13.36
N LEU A 140 11.74 16.14 12.62
CA LEU A 140 11.82 15.64 11.22
C LEU A 140 11.84 16.79 10.19
N GLY A 141 11.88 18.04 10.64
CA GLY A 141 11.76 19.26 9.83
C GLY A 141 12.91 20.29 9.89
N GLY A 142 14.14 19.89 10.22
CA GLY A 142 15.35 20.76 10.11
C GLY A 142 16.60 20.07 10.65
N ASP A 143 17.79 20.13 10.04
CA ASP A 143 18.39 21.11 9.10
C ASP A 143 18.80 20.52 7.74
#